data_AF-A0A1A8HLC3-F1
#
_entry.id   AF-A0A1A8HLC3-F1
#
_cell.length_a   1.000
_cell.length_b   1.000
_cell.length_c   1.000
_cell.angle_alpha   90.00
_cell.angle_beta   90.00
_cell.angle_gamma   90.00
#
_symmetry.space_group_name_H-M   'P 1'
#
loop_
_entity.id
_entity.type
_entity.pdbx_description
1 polymer ?
#
loop_
_entity_poly.entity_id
_entity_poly.type
_entity_poly.pdbx_seq_one_letter_code
_entity_poly.pdbx_strand_id
1 'polypeptide(L)'
;PGQRLQGCRSLHFNEDNGRFALLAVLILLYLLCGAAVFSAIERPSEVRAHGRWNGTLLNFSETFNISLQDLNSFLREYEAAINAGIRADALRPRWDFTGAFYFVGTV
;
A
#
# COMPACT_ATOMS: atom_id res chain seq x y z
N PRO A 1 -62.30 13.78 7.67
CA PRO A 1 -61.77 13.20 6.42
C PRO A 1 -60.24 13.02 6.47
N GLY A 2 -59.80 11.77 6.67
CA GLY A 2 -58.58 11.22 6.07
C GLY A 2 -57.21 11.64 6.60
N GLN A 3 -56.86 11.23 7.82
CA GLN A 3 -55.45 10.95 8.14
C GLN A 3 -55.07 9.61 7.50
N ARG A 4 -54.18 9.59 6.50
CA ARG A 4 -53.43 8.38 6.13
C ARG A 4 -52.22 8.72 5.24
N LEU A 5 -51.13 7.99 5.50
CA LEU A 5 -49.90 7.81 4.71
C LEU A 5 -48.73 8.76 4.98
N GLN A 6 -48.19 8.70 6.20
CA GLN A 6 -46.80 9.09 6.49
C GLN A 6 -45.98 7.93 7.12
N GLY A 7 -46.38 6.68 6.88
CA GLY A 7 -45.80 5.49 7.52
C GLY A 7 -44.74 4.72 6.71
N CYS A 8 -44.63 4.92 5.39
CA CYS A 8 -43.78 4.07 4.55
C CYS A 8 -42.36 4.60 4.33
N ARG A 9 -42.06 5.87 4.64
CA ARG A 9 -40.72 6.46 4.41
C ARG A 9 -39.69 6.10 5.48
N SER A 10 -40.11 5.98 6.74
CA SER A 10 -39.20 5.70 7.85
C SER A 10 -38.81 4.21 7.93
N LEU A 11 -39.73 3.32 7.57
CA LEU A 11 -39.47 1.87 7.50
C LEU A 11 -38.48 1.52 6.38
N HIS A 12 -38.60 2.18 5.22
CA HIS A 12 -37.69 1.99 4.08
C HIS A 12 -36.27 2.50 4.37
N PHE A 13 -36.13 3.65 5.05
CA PHE A 13 -34.83 4.16 5.47
C PHE A 13 -34.15 3.24 6.50
N ASN A 14 -34.91 2.65 7.43
CA ASN A 14 -34.38 1.68 8.40
C ASN A 14 -33.98 0.35 7.75
N GLU A 15 -34.73 -0.11 6.75
CA GLU A 15 -34.36 -1.31 5.98
C GLU A 15 -33.12 -1.06 5.11
N ASP A 16 -33.02 0.10 4.46
CA ASP A 16 -31.82 0.50 3.71
C ASP A 16 -30.61 0.65 4.64
N ASN A 17 -30.76 1.30 5.80
CA ASN A 17 -29.70 1.40 6.81
C ASN A 17 -29.28 0.02 7.34
N GLY A 18 -30.24 -0.90 7.53
CA GLY A 18 -29.96 -2.28 7.90
C GLY A 18 -29.19 -3.02 6.82
N ARG A 19 -29.52 -2.82 5.54
CA ARG A 19 -28.79 -3.37 4.39
C ARG A 19 -27.38 -2.80 4.27
N PHE A 20 -27.21 -1.48 4.44
CA PHE A 20 -25.90 -0.84 4.47
C PHE A 20 -25.04 -1.32 5.64
N ALA A 21 -25.64 -1.48 6.82
CA ALA A 21 -24.94 -2.02 7.98
C ALA A 21 -24.52 -3.49 7.75
N LEU A 22 -25.43 -4.32 7.21
CA LEU A 22 -25.12 -5.71 6.86
C LEU A 22 -24.02 -5.79 5.79
N LEU A 23 -24.10 -4.95 4.76
CA LEU A 23 -23.07 -4.85 3.74
C LEU A 23 -21.73 -4.41 4.32
N ALA A 24 -21.73 -3.41 5.21
CA ALA A 24 -20.52 -2.95 5.89
C ALA A 24 -19.90 -4.07 6.73
N VAL A 25 -20.70 -4.84 7.47
CA VAL A 25 -20.23 -6.02 8.22
C VAL A 25 -19.66 -7.08 7.26
N LEU A 26 -20.34 -7.36 6.16
CA LEU A 26 -19.84 -8.32 5.16
C LEU A 26 -18.51 -7.87 4.54
N ILE A 27 -18.37 -6.58 4.23
CA ILE A 27 -17.13 -5.99 3.73
C ILE A 27 -16.03 -6.09 4.79
N LEU A 28 -16.31 -5.78 6.05
CA LEU A 28 -15.34 -5.91 7.13
C LEU A 28 -14.87 -7.35 7.30
N LEU A 29 -15.79 -8.33 7.26
CA LEU A 29 -15.45 -9.74 7.29
C LEU A 29 -14.58 -10.14 6.09
N TYR A 30 -14.94 -9.68 4.89
CA TYR A 30 -14.15 -9.91 3.68
C TYR A 30 -12.73 -9.33 3.81
N LEU A 31 -12.58 -8.11 4.32
CA LEU A 31 -11.29 -7.46 4.54
C LEU A 31 -10.45 -8.19 5.59
N LEU A 32 -11.06 -8.63 6.70
CA LEU A 32 -10.37 -9.40 7.75
C LEU A 32 -9.89 -10.76 7.22
N CYS A 33 -10.73 -11.47 6.46
CA CYS A 33 -10.35 -12.70 5.78
C CYS A 33 -9.20 -12.45 4.79
N GLY A 34 -9.31 -11.41 3.96
CA GLY A 34 -8.26 -11.02 3.03
C GLY A 34 -6.94 -10.71 3.74
N ALA A 35 -6.98 -9.92 4.81
CA ALA A 35 -5.81 -9.58 5.62
C ALA A 35 -5.16 -10.82 6.24
N ALA A 36 -5.95 -11.76 6.74
CA ALA A 36 -5.43 -13.02 7.29
C ALA A 36 -4.76 -13.88 6.21
N VAL A 37 -5.38 -14.02 5.04
CA VAL A 37 -4.83 -14.78 3.90
C VAL A 37 -3.53 -14.15 3.39
N PHE A 38 -3.53 -12.84 3.11
CA PHE A 38 -2.33 -12.14 2.65
C PHE A 38 -1.23 -12.17 3.71
N SER A 39 -1.55 -11.98 5.00
CA SER A 39 -0.55 -12.07 6.06
C SER A 39 0.07 -13.46 6.16
N ALA A 40 -0.73 -14.52 6.03
CA ALA A 40 -0.22 -15.89 6.08
C ALA A 40 0.70 -16.22 4.89
N ILE A 41 0.39 -15.69 3.70
CA ILE A 41 1.13 -15.97 2.46
C ILE A 41 2.38 -15.09 2.33
N GLU A 42 2.26 -13.78 2.59
CA GLU A 42 3.33 -12.80 2.31
C GLU A 42 4.30 -12.59 3.48
N ARG A 43 3.87 -12.75 4.74
CA ARG A 43 4.78 -12.53 5.88
C ARG A 43 6.03 -13.41 5.86
N PRO A 44 5.99 -14.69 5.47
CA PRO A 44 7.20 -15.50 5.37
C PRO A 44 8.17 -15.01 4.28
N SER A 45 7.66 -14.49 3.15
CA SER A 45 8.49 -13.96 2.07
C SER A 45 9.18 -12.65 2.50
N GLU A 46 8.42 -11.78 3.18
CA GLU A 46 8.90 -10.54 3.79
C GLU A 46 10.05 -10.78 4.79
N VAL A 47 9.87 -11.70 5.75
CA VAL A 47 10.92 -12.01 6.75
C VAL A 47 12.19 -12.55 6.08
N ARG A 48 12.06 -13.38 5.03
CA ARG A 48 13.22 -13.87 4.27
C ARG A 48 13.90 -12.76 3.49
N ALA A 49 13.14 -11.83 2.90
CA ALA A 49 13.68 -10.68 2.20
C ALA A 49 14.47 -9.78 3.16
N HIS A 50 13.93 -9.50 4.35
CA HIS A 50 14.65 -8.76 5.40
C HIS A 50 15.93 -9.46 5.84
N GLY A 51 15.90 -10.78 6.04
CA GLY A 51 17.10 -11.54 6.39
C GLY A 51 18.19 -11.46 5.32
N ARG A 52 17.82 -11.62 4.04
CA ARG A 52 18.74 -11.48 2.91
C ARG A 52 19.31 -10.07 2.82
N TRP A 53 18.46 -9.05 2.95
CA TRP A 53 18.86 -7.65 2.94
C TRP A 53 19.89 -7.34 4.04
N ASN A 54 19.61 -7.74 5.28
CA ASN A 54 20.56 -7.53 6.39
C ASN A 54 21.89 -8.26 6.14
N GLY A 55 21.84 -9.49 5.62
CA GLY A 55 23.05 -10.22 5.24
C GLY A 55 23.86 -9.51 4.15
N THR A 56 23.20 -8.95 3.12
CA THR A 56 23.85 -8.15 2.08
C THR A 56 24.50 -6.89 2.66
N LEU A 57 23.82 -6.18 3.57
CA LEU A 57 24.37 -4.98 4.20
C LEU A 57 25.60 -5.27 5.06
N LEU A 58 25.54 -6.33 5.88
CA LEU A 58 26.66 -6.73 6.71
C LEU A 58 27.86 -7.16 5.87
N ASN A 59 27.64 -8.00 4.86
CA ASN A 59 28.70 -8.44 3.96
C ASN A 59 29.34 -7.26 3.22
N PHE A 60 28.55 -6.29 2.74
CA PHE A 60 29.06 -5.10 2.09
C PHE A 60 29.88 -4.22 3.06
N SER A 61 29.36 -3.99 4.26
CA SER A 61 30.05 -3.24 5.32
C SER A 61 31.39 -3.88 5.67
N GLU A 62 31.45 -5.19 5.84
CA GLU A 62 32.69 -5.94 6.13
C GLU A 62 33.66 -5.93 4.94
N THR A 63 33.17 -6.19 3.72
CA THR A 63 34.00 -6.26 2.51
C THR A 63 34.70 -4.92 2.22
N PHE A 64 34.02 -3.81 2.45
CA PHE A 64 34.55 -2.46 2.18
C PHE A 64 35.02 -1.72 3.43
N ASN A 65 34.96 -2.35 4.60
CA ASN A 65 35.31 -1.76 5.91
C ASN A 65 34.59 -0.41 6.17
N ILE A 66 33.32 -0.32 5.79
CA ILE A 66 32.47 0.87 5.97
C ILE A 66 31.64 0.66 7.23
N SER A 67 31.47 1.70 8.05
CA SER A 67 30.62 1.59 9.23
C SER A 67 29.15 1.35 8.82
N LEU A 68 28.45 0.47 9.53
CA LEU A 68 27.02 0.22 9.30
C LEU A 68 26.17 1.48 9.46
N GLN A 69 26.60 2.41 10.32
CA GLN A 69 25.91 3.67 10.53
C GLN A 69 26.00 4.57 9.30
N ASP A 70 27.19 4.72 8.71
CA ASP A 70 27.38 5.52 7.51
C ASP A 70 26.65 4.90 6.33
N LEU A 71 26.72 3.57 6.19
CA LEU A 71 25.98 2.83 5.15
C LEU A 71 24.46 3.03 5.27
N ASN A 72 23.91 2.92 6.49
CA ASN A 72 22.49 3.18 6.72
C ASN A 72 22.10 4.65 6.47
N SER A 73 22.98 5.59 6.80
CA SER A 73 22.73 7.01 6.56
C SER A 73 22.67 7.30 5.06
N PHE A 74 23.60 6.75 4.29
CA PHE A 74 23.60 6.80 2.83
C PHE A 74 22.33 6.17 2.22
N LEU A 75 21.90 5.01 2.73
CA LEU A 75 20.69 4.34 2.23
C LEU A 75 19.41 5.14 2.49
N ARG A 76 19.35 5.89 3.61
CA ARG A 76 18.23 6.81 3.87
C ARG A 76 18.20 7.98 2.88
N GLU A 77 19.35 8.53 2.52
CA GLU A 77 19.45 9.56 1.48
C GLU A 77 19.04 9.00 0.11
N TYR A 78 19.48 7.78 -0.20
CA TYR A 78 19.08 7.09 -1.43
C TYR A 78 17.57 6.81 -1.49
N GLU A 79 16.94 6.43 -0.37
CA GLU A 79 15.48 6.27 -0.28
C GLU A 79 14.75 7.60 -0.54
N ALA A 80 15.25 8.71 0.02
CA ALA A 80 14.72 10.05 -0.26
C ALA A 80 14.86 10.41 -1.74
N ALA A 81 15.98 10.07 -2.38
CA ALA A 81 16.21 10.28 -3.81
C ALA A 81 15.25 9.45 -4.68
N ILE A 82 15.01 8.17 -4.35
CA ILE A 82 14.02 7.31 -5.04
C ILE A 82 12.62 7.90 -4.94
N ASN A 83 12.23 8.40 -3.78
CA ASN A 83 10.93 9.04 -3.58
C ASN A 83 10.79 10.32 -4.43
N ALA A 84 11.88 11.04 -4.67
CA ALA A 84 11.94 12.16 -5.63
C ALA A 84 11.99 11.72 -7.10
N GLY A 85 12.01 10.40 -7.38
CA GLY A 85 12.03 9.82 -8.72
C GLY A 85 13.42 9.66 -9.33
N ILE A 86 14.50 9.86 -8.54
CA ILE A 86 15.88 9.64 -8.96
C ILE A 86 16.18 8.14 -8.85
N ARG A 87 16.61 7.51 -9.94
CA ARG A 87 17.00 6.09 -9.96
C ARG A 87 18.48 5.96 -10.31
N ALA A 88 19.16 5.02 -9.67
CA ALA A 88 20.58 4.76 -9.93
C ALA A 88 20.87 4.34 -11.39
N ASP A 89 19.87 3.78 -12.08
CA ASP A 89 19.94 3.24 -13.44
C ASP A 89 19.08 4.02 -14.45
N ALA A 90 18.78 5.29 -14.18
CA ALA A 90 17.92 6.10 -15.05
C ALA A 90 18.57 6.40 -16.41
N LEU A 91 18.31 5.54 -17.40
CA LEU A 91 18.71 5.74 -18.81
C LEU A 91 17.91 6.87 -19.51
N ARG A 92 16.71 7.18 -19.01
CA ARG A 92 15.80 8.21 -19.57
C ARG A 92 15.00 8.88 -18.44
N PRO A 93 14.80 10.21 -18.46
CA PRO A 93 13.96 10.89 -17.47
C PRO A 93 12.51 10.40 -17.49
N ARG A 94 11.93 10.11 -16.32
CA ARG A 94 10.55 9.60 -16.18
C ARG A 94 9.48 10.57 -16.70
N TRP A 95 9.69 11.87 -16.52
CA TRP A 95 8.76 12.94 -16.87
C TRP A 95 9.08 13.60 -18.20
N ASP A 96 9.72 12.89 -19.10
CA ASP A 96 9.82 13.35 -20.47
C ASP A 96 8.46 13.24 -21.19
N PHE A 97 8.36 13.76 -22.42
CA PHE A 97 7.06 13.86 -23.08
C PHE A 97 6.33 12.51 -23.22
N THR A 98 7.04 11.43 -23.59
CA THR A 98 6.42 10.09 -23.72
C THR A 98 5.97 9.55 -22.37
N GLY A 99 6.78 9.69 -21.32
CA GLY A 99 6.41 9.25 -19.98
C GLY A 99 5.25 10.04 -19.39
N ALA A 100 5.23 11.36 -19.57
CA ALA A 100 4.13 12.23 -19.15
C ALA A 100 2.83 11.91 -19.91
N PHE A 101 2.92 11.68 -21.23
CA PHE A 101 1.78 11.29 -22.04
C PHE A 101 1.17 9.94 -21.59
N TYR A 102 2.01 8.94 -21.30
CA TYR A 102 1.55 7.66 -20.75
C TYR A 102 0.87 7.85 -19.37
N PHE A 103 1.47 8.64 -18.48
CA PHE A 103 0.91 8.89 -17.15
C PHE A 103 -0.51 9.44 -17.19
N VAL A 104 -0.77 10.44 -18.04
CA VAL A 104 -2.11 11.02 -18.21
C VAL A 104 -3.13 9.99 -18.74
N GLY A 105 -2.69 8.94 -19.43
CA GLY A 105 -3.56 7.84 -19.85
C GLY A 105 -3.88 6.81 -18.76
N THR A 106 -3.21 6.85 -17.61
CA THR A 106 -3.39 5.90 -16.49
C THR A 106 -4.20 6.45 -15.31
N VAL A 107 -4.54 7.74 -15.34
CA VAL A 107 -5.40 8.42 -14.35
C VAL A 107 -6.86 8.43 -14.81
#